data_AF-A4FDG9-F1
#
_entry.id   AF-A4FDG9-F1
#
_cell.length_a   1.000
_cell.length_b   1.000
_cell.length_c   1.000
_cell.angle_alpha   90.00
_cell.angle_beta   90.00
_cell.angle_gamma   90.00
#
_symmetry.space_group_name_H-M   'P 1'
#
loop_
_entity.id
_entity.type
_entity.pdbx_description
1 polymer ?
#
loop_
_entity_poly.entity_id
_entity_poly.type
_entity_poly.pdbx_seq_one_letter_code
_entity_poly.pdbx_strand_id
1 'polypeptide(L)'
;MPEPGSHKYDVKRTRRRGEYEDAGVPDQRADEAASEDLQRTHPPQRPDDDRPAGPLGERPRGPAGGQGRERDTEGGGIRLSSSAFSDHAMLPHRCSRDGGNIAPALEWSQVPDGTAELAVLCEDPDAPNGTFVHWVVSNIPPTVTRIGGGDVPDEAVESRNDFGDRGWGGPHPPAGDEAHRYFFRVFASEQPLGLGADATADDLRDALAGHELARGNIVGLFQR
;
A
#
# COMPACT_ATOMS: atom_id res chain seq x y z
N MET A 1 6.50 -26.23 12.25
CA MET A 1 5.14 -25.77 11.86
C MET A 1 5.30 -24.77 10.73
N PRO A 2 4.34 -24.57 9.81
CA PRO A 2 4.52 -23.58 8.74
C PRO A 2 4.53 -22.17 9.36
N GLU A 3 5.52 -21.37 8.95
CA GLU A 3 5.70 -19.99 9.40
C GLU A 3 4.42 -19.16 9.18
N PRO A 4 4.08 -18.22 10.10
CA PRO A 4 3.03 -17.24 9.85
C PRO A 4 3.27 -16.51 8.51
N GLY A 5 2.25 -16.48 7.63
CA GLY A 5 2.38 -15.95 6.27
C GLY A 5 2.89 -16.95 5.21
N SER A 6 3.12 -18.21 5.59
CA SER A 6 3.36 -19.29 4.62
C SER A 6 2.05 -19.74 3.99
N HIS A 7 2.08 -20.12 2.71
CA HIS A 7 0.95 -20.76 2.02
C HIS A 7 0.34 -21.94 2.81
N LYS A 8 1.16 -22.71 3.55
CA LYS A 8 0.68 -23.80 4.41
C LYS A 8 -0.02 -23.31 5.68
N TYR A 9 0.30 -22.11 6.16
CA TYR A 9 -0.39 -21.43 7.25
C TYR A 9 -1.75 -20.93 6.78
N ASP A 10 -1.81 -20.29 5.61
CA ASP A 10 -3.05 -19.77 5.03
C ASP A 10 -4.06 -20.88 4.73
N VAL A 11 -3.60 -22.01 4.15
CA VAL A 11 -4.46 -23.18 3.90
C VAL A 11 -5.06 -23.75 5.19
N LYS A 12 -4.29 -23.76 6.29
CA LYS A 12 -4.81 -24.21 7.59
C LYS A 12 -5.75 -23.19 8.23
N ARG A 13 -5.48 -21.89 8.08
CA ARG A 13 -6.34 -20.81 8.56
C ARG A 13 -7.71 -20.84 7.86
N THR A 14 -7.73 -21.00 6.54
CA THR A 14 -8.97 -21.11 5.77
C THR A 14 -9.81 -22.32 6.19
N ARG A 15 -9.17 -23.47 6.43
CA ARG A 15 -9.88 -24.67 6.91
C ARG A 15 -10.51 -24.46 8.28
N ARG A 16 -9.81 -23.76 9.17
CA ARG A 16 -10.28 -23.50 10.55
C ARG A 16 -11.34 -22.40 10.62
N ARG A 17 -11.30 -21.43 9.70
CA ARG A 17 -12.38 -20.44 9.50
C ARG A 17 -13.71 -21.13 9.14
N GLY A 18 -13.68 -22.11 8.23
CA GLY A 18 -14.87 -22.88 7.88
C GLY A 18 -15.47 -23.67 9.06
N GLU A 19 -14.64 -24.17 9.98
CA GLU A 19 -15.10 -24.87 11.19
C GLU A 19 -15.80 -23.92 12.19
N TYR A 20 -15.44 -22.64 12.22
CA TYR A 20 -16.09 -21.63 13.08
C TYR A 20 -17.34 -21.01 12.44
N GLU A 21 -17.37 -20.87 11.11
CA GLU A 21 -18.56 -20.45 10.35
C GLU A 21 -19.69 -21.50 10.48
N ASP A 22 -19.38 -22.80 10.40
CA ASP A 22 -20.35 -23.89 10.56
C ASP A 22 -20.88 -23.99 12.01
N ALA A 23 -20.13 -23.48 12.98
CA ALA A 23 -20.53 -23.35 14.38
C ALA A 23 -21.39 -22.09 14.68
N GLY A 24 -21.73 -21.28 13.67
CA GLY A 24 -22.61 -20.11 13.79
C GLY A 24 -21.95 -18.85 14.37
N VAL A 25 -20.62 -18.75 14.29
CA VAL A 25 -19.87 -17.56 14.74
C VAL A 25 -19.89 -16.49 13.64
N PRO A 26 -20.27 -15.22 13.93
CA PRO A 26 -20.19 -14.13 12.97
C PRO A 26 -18.76 -13.94 12.44
N ASP A 27 -18.61 -13.66 11.15
CA ASP A 27 -17.34 -13.65 10.39
C ASP A 27 -16.18 -12.90 11.09
N GLN A 28 -16.47 -11.72 11.65
CA GLN A 28 -15.48 -10.90 12.38
C GLN A 28 -14.92 -11.59 13.64
N ARG A 29 -15.71 -12.45 14.30
CA ARG A 29 -15.28 -13.22 15.47
C ARG A 29 -14.61 -14.54 15.10
N ALA A 30 -14.88 -15.08 13.91
CA ALA A 30 -14.25 -16.31 13.44
C ALA A 30 -12.76 -16.10 13.12
N ASP A 31 -12.41 -14.96 12.53
CA ASP A 31 -11.01 -14.61 12.21
C ASP A 31 -10.17 -14.31 13.47
N GLU A 32 -10.75 -13.63 14.45
CA GLU A 32 -10.11 -13.34 15.73
C GLU A 32 -9.93 -14.63 16.55
N ALA A 33 -10.97 -15.46 16.68
CA ALA A 33 -10.90 -16.73 17.39
C ALA A 33 -9.92 -17.74 16.74
N ALA A 34 -9.83 -17.77 15.41
CA ALA A 34 -8.86 -18.60 14.70
C ALA A 34 -7.42 -18.12 14.93
N SER A 35 -7.20 -16.80 14.98
CA SER A 35 -5.88 -16.24 15.30
C SER A 35 -5.48 -16.49 16.76
N GLU A 36 -6.39 -16.33 17.72
CA GLU A 36 -6.13 -16.58 19.14
C GLU A 36 -5.84 -18.06 19.44
N ASP A 37 -6.58 -19.00 18.84
CA ASP A 37 -6.36 -20.43 19.06
C ASP A 37 -5.01 -20.91 18.51
N LEU A 38 -4.59 -20.37 17.36
CA LEU A 38 -3.27 -20.64 16.78
C LEU A 38 -2.14 -20.05 17.64
N GLN A 39 -2.33 -18.87 18.24
CA GLN A 39 -1.36 -18.27 19.16
C GLN A 39 -1.28 -19.02 20.50
N ARG A 40 -2.39 -19.58 20.99
CA ARG A 40 -2.45 -20.34 22.24
C ARG A 40 -1.76 -21.71 22.12
N THR A 41 -1.77 -22.30 20.92
CA THR A 41 -1.13 -23.58 20.64
C THR A 41 0.33 -23.44 20.20
N HIS A 42 0.80 -22.24 19.84
CA HIS A 42 2.18 -21.98 19.48
C HIS A 42 2.63 -20.54 19.81
N PRO A 43 3.08 -20.27 21.04
CA PRO A 43 3.53 -18.93 21.42
C PRO A 43 4.77 -18.49 20.62
N PRO A 44 4.94 -17.20 20.32
CA PRO A 44 6.10 -16.69 19.58
C PRO A 44 7.40 -17.00 20.35
N GLN A 45 8.39 -17.55 19.64
CA GLN A 45 9.73 -17.78 20.17
C GLN A 45 10.40 -16.43 20.42
N ARG A 46 10.94 -16.23 21.64
CA ARG A 46 11.76 -15.05 21.95
C ARG A 46 13.10 -15.13 21.22
N PRO A 47 13.76 -14.00 20.91
CA PRO A 47 15.12 -14.02 20.39
C PRO A 47 16.07 -14.54 21.48
N ASP A 48 16.89 -15.53 21.13
CA ASP A 48 17.95 -16.07 21.98
C ASP A 48 19.10 -15.06 22.10
N ASP A 49 19.14 -14.32 23.22
CA ASP A 49 20.31 -13.59 23.71
C ASP A 49 21.26 -14.60 24.40
N ASP A 50 22.07 -15.32 23.62
CA ASP A 50 23.34 -15.86 24.12
C ASP A 50 24.21 -16.45 23.00
N ARG A 51 25.27 -15.74 22.60
CA ARG A 51 26.46 -16.39 22.04
C ARG A 51 27.72 -15.52 22.23
N PRO A 52 28.80 -16.06 22.85
CA PRO A 52 29.95 -15.27 23.31
C PRO A 52 31.00 -15.00 22.21
N ALA A 53 31.77 -13.93 22.43
CA ALA A 53 32.91 -13.48 21.63
C ALA A 53 34.12 -14.45 21.66
N GLY A 54 34.83 -14.55 20.52
CA GLY A 54 36.12 -15.24 20.36
C GLY A 54 36.84 -14.81 19.06
N PRO A 55 38.18 -14.96 18.96
CA PRO A 55 39.06 -13.80 18.81
C PRO A 55 39.80 -13.61 17.46
N LEU A 56 40.50 -12.47 17.40
CA LEU A 56 41.35 -11.85 16.36
C LEU A 56 42.30 -12.81 15.61
N GLY A 57 42.39 -12.62 14.28
CA GLY A 57 43.45 -13.16 13.42
C GLY A 57 43.75 -12.24 12.23
N GLU A 58 44.99 -11.77 12.15
CA GLU A 58 45.54 -10.89 11.11
C GLU A 58 45.91 -11.60 9.78
N ARG A 59 46.12 -10.76 8.75
CA ARG A 59 46.08 -10.98 7.28
C ARG A 59 47.40 -11.57 6.70
N PRO A 60 47.51 -11.87 5.38
CA PRO A 60 47.95 -10.84 4.42
C PRO A 60 47.41 -10.96 2.96
N ARG A 61 47.89 -10.01 2.13
CA ARG A 61 47.39 -9.42 0.87
C ARG A 61 47.58 -10.26 -0.41
N GLY A 62 46.72 -9.99 -1.41
CA GLY A 62 46.98 -10.17 -2.84
C GLY A 62 46.02 -9.29 -3.68
N PRO A 63 46.44 -8.68 -4.82
CA PRO A 63 45.72 -7.54 -5.42
C PRO A 63 45.02 -7.83 -6.76
N ALA A 64 44.24 -6.82 -7.17
CA ALA A 64 43.80 -6.45 -8.53
C ALA A 64 42.53 -7.09 -9.10
N GLY A 65 41.58 -6.23 -9.45
CA GLY A 65 40.58 -6.53 -10.48
C GLY A 65 39.26 -5.77 -10.34
N GLY A 66 39.08 -4.74 -11.17
CA GLY A 66 37.81 -4.56 -11.88
C GLY A 66 36.69 -3.80 -11.18
N GLN A 67 36.63 -2.51 -11.47
CA GLN A 67 35.44 -1.81 -11.99
C GLN A 67 34.07 -2.30 -11.56
N GLY A 68 33.42 -1.47 -10.73
CA GLY A 68 32.01 -1.53 -10.43
C GLY A 68 31.70 -0.50 -9.37
N ARG A 69 31.82 0.79 -9.70
CA ARG A 69 30.99 1.76 -8.99
C ARG A 69 29.56 1.45 -9.43
N GLU A 70 28.95 0.49 -8.74
CA GLU A 70 27.50 0.45 -8.57
C GLU A 70 27.17 1.82 -7.99
N ARG A 71 26.78 2.73 -8.88
CA ARG A 71 25.95 3.84 -8.45
C ARG A 71 24.65 3.17 -8.08
N ASP A 72 24.56 2.78 -6.82
CA ASP A 72 23.30 2.63 -6.14
C ASP A 72 22.59 3.97 -6.36
N THR A 73 21.65 3.98 -7.29
CA THR A 73 20.65 5.03 -7.36
C THR A 73 19.79 4.78 -6.12
N GLU A 74 20.26 5.26 -4.98
CA GLU A 74 19.58 5.24 -3.69
C GLU A 74 18.48 6.32 -3.71
N GLY A 75 17.59 6.25 -4.70
CA GLY A 75 16.29 6.90 -4.65
C GLY A 75 15.39 6.02 -3.81
N GLY A 76 15.47 6.17 -2.48
CA GLY A 76 14.70 5.40 -1.52
C GLY A 76 13.21 5.55 -1.79
N GLY A 77 12.61 4.57 -2.46
CA GLY A 77 11.18 4.56 -2.74
C GLY A 77 10.37 4.49 -1.46
N ILE A 78 9.19 5.12 -1.46
CA ILE A 78 8.25 5.05 -0.35
C ILE A 78 7.67 3.63 -0.33
N ARG A 79 7.72 2.96 0.83
CA ARG A 79 7.05 1.67 1.01
C ARG A 79 5.56 1.93 1.23
N LEU A 80 4.75 1.60 0.22
CA LEU A 80 3.29 1.72 0.25
C LEU A 80 2.63 0.34 0.46
N SER A 81 1.59 0.29 1.28
CA SER A 81 0.82 -0.92 1.59
C SER A 81 -0.64 -0.59 1.91
N SER A 82 -1.49 -1.61 1.99
CA SER A 82 -2.88 -1.47 2.39
C SER A 82 -3.30 -2.61 3.31
N SER A 83 -4.07 -2.32 4.35
CA SER A 83 -4.74 -3.35 5.16
C SER A 83 -5.99 -3.92 4.47
N ALA A 84 -6.46 -3.29 3.39
CA ALA A 84 -7.63 -3.73 2.64
C ALA A 84 -7.29 -4.78 1.58
N PHE A 85 -6.09 -4.77 1.01
CA PHE A 85 -5.64 -5.69 -0.03
C PHE A 85 -4.11 -5.75 -0.11
N SER A 86 -3.59 -6.89 -0.58
CA SER A 86 -2.17 -7.03 -0.95
C SER A 86 -1.92 -6.57 -2.39
N ASP A 87 -0.67 -6.33 -2.74
CA ASP A 87 -0.31 -5.94 -4.10
C ASP A 87 -0.79 -6.97 -5.14
N HIS A 88 -1.42 -6.47 -6.21
CA HIS A 88 -2.12 -7.21 -7.27
C HIS A 88 -3.24 -8.15 -6.78
N ALA A 89 -3.78 -7.95 -5.57
CA ALA A 89 -4.96 -8.67 -5.09
C ALA A 89 -6.26 -7.93 -5.38
N MET A 90 -7.39 -8.64 -5.26
CA MET A 90 -8.71 -8.05 -5.44
C MET A 90 -9.01 -7.02 -4.36
N LEU A 91 -9.46 -5.84 -4.78
CA LEU A 91 -10.02 -4.83 -3.90
C LEU A 91 -11.31 -5.37 -3.26
N PRO A 92 -11.52 -5.15 -1.95
CA PRO A 92 -12.77 -5.52 -1.31
C PRO A 92 -13.96 -4.83 -1.95
N HIS A 93 -15.10 -5.52 -2.04
CA HIS A 93 -16.32 -4.99 -2.65
C HIS A 93 -16.73 -3.62 -2.06
N ARG A 94 -16.53 -3.39 -0.76
CA ARG A 94 -16.84 -2.09 -0.10
C ARG A 94 -16.14 -0.87 -0.73
N CYS A 95 -15.02 -1.09 -1.42
CA CYS A 95 -14.26 -0.03 -2.07
C CYS A 95 -14.84 0.37 -3.43
N SER A 96 -15.67 -0.48 -4.03
CA SER A 96 -16.34 -0.22 -5.31
C SER A 96 -17.51 0.75 -5.13
N ARG A 97 -17.94 1.37 -6.24
CA ARG A 97 -19.12 2.25 -6.25
C ARG A 97 -20.40 1.52 -5.79
N ASP A 98 -20.54 0.25 -6.16
CA ASP A 98 -21.70 -0.59 -5.84
C ASP A 98 -21.66 -1.16 -4.41
N GLY A 99 -20.50 -1.14 -3.74
CA GLY A 99 -20.30 -1.79 -2.44
C GLY A 99 -20.20 -0.88 -1.22
N GLY A 100 -20.19 0.44 -1.42
CA GLY A 100 -20.12 1.42 -0.34
C GLY A 100 -19.25 2.64 -0.66
N ASN A 101 -18.46 2.57 -1.74
CA ASN A 101 -17.60 3.64 -2.22
C ASN A 101 -16.64 4.17 -1.14
N ILE A 102 -16.05 3.28 -0.35
CA ILE A 102 -15.13 3.62 0.73
C ILE A 102 -13.69 3.53 0.21
N ALA A 103 -12.90 4.59 0.34
CA ALA A 103 -11.49 4.57 -0.05
C ALA A 103 -10.73 3.44 0.67
N PRO A 104 -9.89 2.65 -0.01
CA PRO A 104 -9.06 1.67 0.68
C PRO A 104 -8.09 2.36 1.64
N ALA A 105 -7.85 1.76 2.80
CA ALA A 105 -6.84 2.27 3.73
C ALA A 105 -5.45 2.10 3.12
N LEU A 106 -4.73 3.19 2.90
CA LEU A 106 -3.37 3.21 2.41
C LEU A 106 -2.43 3.60 3.55
N GLU A 107 -1.31 2.91 3.65
CA GLU A 107 -0.30 3.10 4.68
C GLU A 107 1.08 3.14 4.04
N TRP A 108 1.89 4.10 4.44
CA TRP A 108 3.24 4.25 3.90
C TRP A 108 4.29 4.51 4.96
N SER A 109 5.53 4.20 4.59
CA SER A 109 6.72 4.41 5.40
C SER A 109 7.91 4.74 4.50
N GLN A 110 9.03 5.15 5.12
CA GLN A 110 10.22 5.61 4.41
C GLN A 110 9.96 6.87 3.57
N VAL A 111 9.19 7.81 4.12
CA VAL A 111 9.09 9.17 3.57
C VAL A 111 10.46 9.84 3.69
N PRO A 112 11.07 10.33 2.60
CA PRO A 112 12.38 10.97 2.65
C PRO A 112 12.40 12.22 3.53
N ASP A 113 13.54 12.48 4.17
CA ASP A 113 13.81 13.77 4.80
C ASP A 113 13.73 14.89 3.75
N GLY A 114 13.24 16.06 4.16
CA GLY A 114 13.03 17.19 3.24
C GLY A 114 11.71 17.16 2.47
N THR A 115 10.86 16.14 2.70
CA THR A 115 9.49 16.14 2.18
C THR A 115 8.70 17.29 2.81
N ALA A 116 8.21 18.21 1.99
CA ALA A 116 7.32 19.30 2.42
C ALA A 116 5.85 18.87 2.39
N GLU A 117 5.48 18.01 1.45
CA GLU A 117 4.11 17.57 1.20
C GLU A 117 4.10 16.15 0.61
N LEU A 118 3.07 15.38 0.96
CA LEU A 118 2.72 14.11 0.33
C LEU A 118 1.49 14.29 -0.57
N ALA A 119 1.40 13.46 -1.60
CA ALA A 119 0.23 13.38 -2.48
C ALA A 119 -0.11 11.92 -2.79
N VAL A 120 -1.40 11.63 -3.03
CA VAL A 120 -1.90 10.32 -3.44
C VAL A 120 -2.66 10.43 -4.76
N LEU A 121 -2.43 9.45 -5.63
CA LEU A 121 -3.09 9.32 -6.93
C LEU A 121 -3.55 7.88 -7.12
N CYS A 122 -4.81 7.68 -7.52
CA CYS A 122 -5.32 6.39 -7.96
C CYS A 122 -5.84 6.48 -9.39
N GLU A 123 -5.37 5.58 -10.25
CA GLU A 123 -5.73 5.56 -11.67
C GLU A 123 -5.93 4.14 -12.22
N ASP A 124 -6.84 4.03 -13.17
CA ASP A 124 -7.15 2.81 -13.91
C ASP A 124 -6.80 2.99 -15.40
N PRO A 125 -5.63 2.48 -15.87
CA PRO A 125 -5.24 2.55 -17.27
C PRO A 125 -5.99 1.54 -18.16
N ASP A 126 -6.77 0.62 -17.56
CA ASP A 126 -7.51 -0.41 -18.28
C ASP A 126 -8.93 0.05 -18.65
N ALA A 127 -9.32 1.26 -18.23
CA ALA A 127 -10.61 1.85 -18.58
C ALA A 127 -10.78 2.04 -20.11
N PRO A 128 -12.00 1.83 -20.66
CA PRO A 128 -12.21 1.75 -22.12
C PRO A 128 -11.84 3.01 -22.91
N ASN A 129 -11.82 4.18 -22.27
CA ASN A 129 -11.57 5.48 -22.90
C ASN A 129 -10.19 6.07 -22.55
N GLY A 130 -9.26 5.23 -22.13
CA GLY A 130 -7.95 5.64 -21.62
C GLY A 130 -7.92 5.70 -20.08
N THR A 131 -6.81 6.15 -19.53
CA THR A 131 -6.60 6.20 -18.08
C THR A 131 -7.70 6.99 -17.38
N PHE A 132 -8.32 6.36 -16.38
CA PHE A 132 -9.38 6.94 -15.57
C PHE A 132 -8.87 7.27 -14.17
N VAL A 133 -9.06 8.51 -13.72
CA VAL A 133 -8.63 8.99 -12.41
C VAL A 133 -9.71 8.73 -11.36
N HIS A 134 -9.37 7.90 -10.37
CA HIS A 134 -10.25 7.50 -9.28
C HIS A 134 -10.08 8.35 -8.01
N TRP A 135 -8.87 8.86 -7.78
CA TRP A 135 -8.59 9.65 -6.58
C TRP A 135 -7.37 10.54 -6.76
N VAL A 136 -7.47 11.79 -6.33
CA VAL A 136 -6.37 12.74 -6.26
C VAL A 136 -6.44 13.42 -4.90
N VAL A 137 -5.36 13.29 -4.11
CA VAL A 137 -5.22 13.95 -2.82
C VAL A 137 -3.88 14.66 -2.77
N SER A 138 -3.90 15.95 -2.45
CA SER A 138 -2.70 16.77 -2.26
C SER A 138 -2.69 17.38 -0.85
N ASN A 139 -1.63 18.14 -0.55
CA ASN A 139 -1.45 18.85 0.71
C ASN A 139 -1.47 17.93 1.94
N ILE A 140 -1.07 16.67 1.79
CA ILE A 140 -0.98 15.73 2.91
C ILE A 140 0.30 16.07 3.70
N PRO A 141 0.23 16.34 5.02
CA PRO A 141 1.42 16.61 5.81
C PRO A 141 2.41 15.43 5.78
N PRO A 142 3.73 15.68 5.73
CA PRO A 142 4.73 14.60 5.65
C PRO A 142 4.77 13.69 6.88
N THR A 143 4.20 14.14 8.00
CA THR A 143 4.04 13.38 9.24
C THR A 143 2.91 12.36 9.19
N VAL A 144 1.99 12.47 8.22
CA VAL A 144 0.90 11.52 8.03
C VAL A 144 1.44 10.28 7.35
N THR A 145 1.09 9.11 7.89
CA THR A 145 1.56 7.80 7.42
C THR A 145 0.43 6.91 6.90
N ARG A 146 -0.82 7.39 6.95
CA ARG A 146 -1.99 6.68 6.43
C ARG A 146 -3.10 7.62 6.01
N ILE A 147 -3.91 7.19 5.04
CA ILE A 147 -5.22 7.78 4.70
C ILE A 147 -6.20 6.69 4.25
N GLY A 148 -7.47 7.06 4.04
CA GLY A 148 -8.50 6.19 3.51
C GLY A 148 -9.36 5.55 4.61
N GLY A 149 -10.32 4.71 4.24
CA GLY A 149 -11.31 4.18 5.19
C GLY A 149 -12.28 5.23 5.76
N GLY A 150 -12.32 6.43 5.16
CA GLY A 150 -13.06 7.59 5.68
C GLY A 150 -12.18 8.61 6.41
N ASP A 151 -10.90 8.29 6.65
CA ASP A 151 -9.97 9.17 7.35
C ASP A 151 -9.00 9.83 6.36
N VAL A 152 -9.25 11.11 6.06
CA VAL A 152 -8.34 12.00 5.33
C VAL A 152 -8.11 13.23 6.21
N PRO A 153 -6.86 13.69 6.44
CA PRO A 153 -6.58 14.86 7.26
C PRO A 153 -7.31 16.11 6.77
N ASP A 154 -7.74 16.98 7.69
CA ASP A 154 -8.47 18.21 7.35
C ASP A 154 -7.64 19.18 6.48
N GLU A 155 -6.31 19.11 6.59
CA GLU A 155 -5.38 19.91 5.78
C GLU A 155 -5.25 19.37 4.35
N ALA A 156 -5.50 18.07 4.14
CA ALA A 156 -5.38 17.47 2.82
C ALA A 156 -6.53 17.89 1.91
N VAL A 157 -6.24 18.01 0.62
CA VAL A 157 -7.21 18.45 -0.39
C VAL A 157 -7.55 17.28 -1.29
N GLU A 158 -8.80 16.83 -1.20
CA GLU A 158 -9.37 15.88 -2.14
C GLU A 158 -9.89 16.62 -3.39
N SER A 159 -9.26 16.38 -4.53
CA SER A 159 -9.61 17.03 -5.79
C SER A 159 -10.68 16.25 -6.57
N ARG A 160 -11.13 16.85 -7.69
CA ARG A 160 -12.11 16.25 -8.58
C ARG A 160 -11.55 15.02 -9.30
N ASN A 161 -12.30 13.92 -9.30
CA ASN A 161 -12.00 12.70 -10.06
C ASN A 161 -12.72 12.69 -11.42
N ASP A 162 -12.51 11.66 -12.25
CA ASP A 162 -13.10 11.59 -13.60
C ASP A 162 -14.60 11.25 -13.60
N PHE A 163 -15.18 10.79 -12.48
CA PHE A 163 -16.64 10.74 -12.31
C PHE A 163 -17.24 12.14 -12.14
N GLY A 164 -16.40 13.12 -11.82
CA GLY A 164 -16.78 14.49 -11.53
C GLY A 164 -17.17 14.76 -10.08
N ASP A 165 -17.00 13.77 -9.22
CA ASP A 165 -17.13 13.88 -7.77
C ASP A 165 -15.79 14.36 -7.18
N ARG A 166 -15.82 14.84 -5.92
CA ARG A 166 -14.60 15.10 -5.15
C ARG A 166 -14.21 13.87 -4.33
N GLY A 167 -12.91 13.62 -4.21
CA GLY A 167 -12.39 12.50 -3.43
C GLY A 167 -12.53 11.15 -4.12
N TRP A 168 -12.60 10.08 -3.32
CA TRP A 168 -12.58 8.71 -3.81
C TRP A 168 -13.81 8.35 -4.66
N GLY A 169 -13.56 8.03 -5.92
CA GLY A 169 -14.49 7.33 -6.80
C GLY A 169 -14.07 5.88 -6.93
N GLY A 170 -14.84 4.95 -6.38
CA GLY A 170 -14.51 3.53 -6.39
C GLY A 170 -14.53 2.89 -7.78
N PRO A 171 -13.92 1.70 -7.92
CA PRO A 171 -14.04 0.87 -9.12
C PRO A 171 -15.49 0.68 -9.55
N HIS A 172 -15.72 0.79 -10.86
CA HIS A 172 -16.97 0.44 -11.51
C HIS A 172 -16.72 0.05 -12.98
N PRO A 173 -15.91 -1.01 -13.23
CA PRO A 173 -15.63 -1.46 -14.58
C PRO A 173 -16.90 -1.98 -15.27
N PRO A 174 -16.92 -2.13 -16.60
CA PRO A 174 -18.00 -2.81 -17.29
C PRO A 174 -18.15 -4.27 -16.80
N ALA A 175 -19.39 -4.76 -16.76
CA ALA A 175 -19.64 -6.14 -16.33
C ALA A 175 -19.11 -7.14 -17.36
N GLY A 176 -18.35 -8.14 -16.90
CA GLY A 176 -17.76 -9.16 -17.78
C GLY A 176 -16.45 -8.77 -18.45
N ASP A 177 -15.92 -7.56 -18.23
CA ASP A 177 -14.55 -7.22 -18.61
C ASP A 177 -13.54 -8.00 -17.77
N GLU A 178 -12.28 -8.09 -18.23
CA GLU A 178 -11.19 -8.61 -17.41
C GLU A 178 -11.01 -7.76 -16.13
N ALA A 179 -10.26 -8.26 -15.15
CA ALA A 179 -10.01 -7.45 -13.95
C ALA A 179 -9.16 -6.22 -14.30
N HIS A 180 -9.71 -5.03 -14.05
CA HIS A 180 -9.01 -3.76 -14.21
C HIS A 180 -7.98 -3.57 -13.09
N ARG A 181 -6.88 -2.91 -13.41
CA ARG A 181 -5.80 -2.57 -12.47
C ARG A 181 -5.96 -1.14 -11.98
N TYR A 182 -5.98 -0.97 -10.67
CA TYR A 182 -6.05 0.32 -10.00
C TYR A 182 -4.69 0.61 -9.37
N PHE A 183 -3.96 1.56 -9.93
CA PHE A 183 -2.63 1.94 -9.48
C PHE A 183 -2.73 3.02 -8.42
N PHE A 184 -2.48 2.65 -7.16
CA PHE A 184 -2.37 3.59 -6.06
C PHE A 184 -0.91 4.02 -5.93
N ARG A 185 -0.67 5.32 -6.02
CA ARG A 185 0.65 5.93 -5.87
C ARG A 185 0.63 6.95 -4.74
N VAL A 186 1.72 6.97 -3.98
CA VAL A 186 2.04 8.04 -3.03
C VAL A 186 3.33 8.72 -3.49
N PHE A 187 3.37 10.04 -3.44
CA PHE A 187 4.50 10.86 -3.84
C PHE A 187 4.96 11.72 -2.66
N ALA A 188 6.27 11.89 -2.52
CA ALA A 188 6.89 12.87 -1.65
C ALA A 188 7.43 14.03 -2.48
N SER A 189 7.00 15.25 -2.17
CA SER A 189 7.44 16.47 -2.81
C SER A 189 8.37 17.28 -1.90
N GLU A 190 9.44 17.83 -2.47
CA GLU A 190 10.35 18.78 -1.83
C GLU A 190 9.67 20.11 -1.45
N GLN A 191 8.58 20.47 -2.14
CA GLN A 191 7.89 21.74 -1.96
C GLN A 191 6.37 21.56 -1.90
N PRO A 192 5.63 22.52 -1.31
CA PRO A 192 4.18 22.54 -1.40
C PRO A 192 3.73 22.58 -2.86
N LEU A 193 2.79 21.71 -3.24
CA LEU A 193 2.31 21.60 -4.62
C LEU A 193 1.33 22.71 -5.00
N GLY A 194 0.68 23.34 -4.01
CA GLY A 194 -0.24 24.46 -4.23
C GLY A 194 -1.52 24.08 -4.97
N LEU A 195 -1.88 22.80 -4.97
CA LEU A 195 -3.04 22.29 -5.69
C LEU A 195 -4.33 22.50 -4.88
N GLY A 196 -5.33 23.07 -5.55
CA GLY A 196 -6.69 23.21 -5.01
C GLY A 196 -7.59 22.04 -5.40
N ALA A 197 -8.81 22.05 -4.87
CA ALA A 197 -9.77 20.96 -5.05
C ALA A 197 -10.30 20.75 -6.48
N ASP A 198 -9.95 21.64 -7.41
CA ASP A 198 -10.28 21.51 -8.84
C ASP A 198 -9.07 21.05 -9.68
N ALA A 199 -7.94 20.75 -9.03
CA ALA A 199 -6.75 20.23 -9.70
C ALA A 199 -6.99 18.83 -10.29
N THR A 200 -6.38 18.58 -11.44
CA THR A 200 -6.41 17.31 -12.16
C THR A 200 -5.20 16.44 -11.81
N ALA A 201 -5.22 15.17 -12.25
CA ALA A 201 -4.04 14.31 -12.16
C ALA A 201 -2.85 14.86 -12.97
N ASP A 202 -3.11 15.57 -14.06
CA ASP A 202 -2.06 16.21 -14.86
C ASP A 202 -1.46 17.43 -14.14
N ASP A 203 -2.29 18.26 -13.50
CA ASP A 203 -1.79 19.35 -12.65
C ASP A 203 -0.90 18.80 -11.51
N LEU A 204 -1.29 17.66 -10.93
CA LEU A 204 -0.47 16.96 -9.93
C LEU A 204 0.88 16.53 -10.48
N ARG A 205 0.91 15.90 -11.67
CA ARG A 205 2.16 15.49 -12.31
C ARG A 205 3.05 16.67 -12.65
N ASP A 206 2.47 17.75 -13.16
CA ASP A 206 3.18 18.96 -13.52
C ASP A 206 3.79 19.63 -12.27
N ALA A 207 3.05 19.66 -11.16
CA ALA A 207 3.55 20.19 -9.89
C ALA A 207 4.67 19.33 -9.27
N LEU A 208 4.63 18.02 -9.47
CA LEU A 208 5.66 17.07 -9.03
C LEU A 208 6.91 17.08 -9.92
N ALA A 209 6.80 17.55 -11.17
CA ALA A 209 7.88 17.50 -12.14
C ALA A 209 9.10 18.29 -11.65
N GLY A 210 10.21 17.59 -11.40
CA GLY A 210 11.44 18.18 -10.89
C GLY A 210 11.48 18.40 -9.38
N HIS A 211 10.43 18.03 -8.64
CA HIS A 211 10.29 18.20 -7.20
C HIS A 211 9.95 16.91 -6.44
N GLU A 212 9.67 15.81 -7.16
CA GLU A 212 9.47 14.48 -6.57
C GLU A 212 10.77 13.96 -5.95
N LEU A 213 10.77 13.77 -4.63
CA LEU A 213 11.88 13.16 -3.88
C LEU A 213 11.82 11.63 -3.95
N ALA A 214 10.62 11.07 -3.84
CA ALA A 214 10.38 9.63 -3.91
C ALA A 214 8.91 9.33 -4.19
N ARG A 215 8.65 8.08 -4.59
CA ARG A 215 7.29 7.54 -4.75
C ARG A 215 7.17 6.11 -4.28
N GLY A 216 5.95 5.71 -3.96
CA GLY A 216 5.54 4.34 -3.66
C GLY A 216 4.32 3.93 -4.50
N ASN A 217 4.18 2.65 -4.77
CA ASN A 217 3.10 2.10 -5.60
C ASN A 217 2.57 0.77 -5.05
N ILE A 218 1.25 0.58 -5.11
CA ILE A 218 0.59 -0.71 -4.95
C ILE A 218 -0.57 -0.80 -5.96
N VAL A 219 -0.81 -1.99 -6.50
CA VAL A 219 -1.86 -2.22 -7.50
C VAL A 219 -2.99 -3.03 -6.87
N GLY A 220 -4.23 -2.56 -6.99
CA GLY A 220 -5.43 -3.34 -6.66
C GLY A 220 -6.11 -3.82 -7.93
N LEU A 221 -6.79 -4.97 -7.88
CA LEU A 221 -7.60 -5.48 -8.99
C LEU A 221 -9.09 -5.37 -8.67
N PHE A 222 -9.93 -5.08 -9.66
CA PHE A 222 -11.37 -5.19 -9.49
C PHE A 222 -12.06 -5.64 -10.78
N GLN A 223 -13.12 -6.44 -10.62
CA GLN A 223 -13.91 -7.01 -11.70
C GLN A 223 -15.39 -7.08 -11.26
N ARG A 224 -16.31 -7.03 -12.22
CA ARG A 224 -17.76 -7.21 -12.01
C ARG A 224 -18.31 -8.38 -12.79
#